data_AF-A0A529APC7-F1
#
_entry.id   AF-A0A529APC7-F1
#
_cell.length_a   1.000
_cell.length_b   1.000
_cell.length_c   1.000
_cell.angle_alpha   90.00
_cell.angle_beta   90.00
_cell.angle_gamma   90.00
#
_symmetry.space_group_name_H-M   'P 1'
#
loop_
_entity.id
_entity.type
_entity.pdbx_description
1 polymer ?
#
loop_
_entity_poly.entity_id
_entity_poly.type
_entity_poly.pdbx_seq_one_letter_code
_entity_poly.pdbx_strand_id
1 'polypeptide(L)'
;MTPMVGRPEKCQAGASVGKAHRLAVLLAMPMLRNPRHERFAQALAKGLSGKAAYVEAGFRARDHAAEVEGSKLLRKPEVSARIAELQARQVRRLDVTVETICQELEAARAGAMAARQYSAATAASLGKAKLLGLITDKAEIETTVRRPMRDPGAVRQMSLQEWEERFKPKASAPQQGNDKPATKPEKAEPEDAVRIIDAIRQAKAARRVKSGST
;
A
#
# COMPACT_ATOMS: atom_id res chain seq x y z
N MET A 1 -70.99 43.15 -49.84
CA MET A 1 -69.90 44.13 -49.88
C MET A 1 -69.25 44.22 -48.51
N THR A 2 -68.09 43.60 -48.32
CA THR A 2 -66.80 44.18 -47.84
C THR A 2 -65.82 42.98 -47.71
N PRO A 3 -64.56 43.08 -48.15
CA PRO A 3 -63.70 41.93 -48.44
C PRO A 3 -62.59 41.69 -47.39
N MET A 4 -62.02 40.47 -47.42
CA MET A 4 -60.61 40.09 -47.24
C MET A 4 -59.71 40.99 -46.37
N VAL A 5 -59.16 40.45 -45.27
CA VAL A 5 -57.70 40.51 -44.97
C VAL A 5 -57.31 39.30 -44.10
N GLY A 6 -56.35 38.51 -44.59
CA GLY A 6 -55.83 37.34 -43.89
C GLY A 6 -54.86 37.63 -42.75
N ARG A 7 -54.57 36.58 -41.99
CA ARG A 7 -53.37 36.46 -41.17
C ARG A 7 -52.84 35.04 -41.33
N PRO A 8 -51.65 34.81 -41.88
CA PRO A 8 -51.01 33.51 -41.81
C PRO A 8 -50.50 33.32 -40.38
N GLU A 9 -51.07 32.36 -39.65
CA GLU A 9 -50.47 31.86 -38.43
C GLU A 9 -49.11 31.26 -38.78
N LYS A 10 -48.07 31.93 -38.31
CA LYS A 10 -46.70 31.44 -38.36
C LYS A 10 -46.61 30.28 -37.37
N CYS A 11 -46.78 29.05 -37.85
CA CYS A 11 -46.33 27.86 -37.13
C CYS A 11 -44.80 27.93 -37.03
N GLN A 12 -44.31 28.48 -35.92
CA GLN A 12 -42.90 28.40 -35.57
C GLN A 12 -42.59 26.94 -35.19
N ALA A 13 -42.15 26.15 -36.16
CA ALA A 13 -41.44 24.90 -35.91
C ALA A 13 -40.04 25.23 -35.34
N GLY A 14 -40.03 25.65 -34.08
CA GLY A 14 -38.83 25.91 -33.30
C GLY A 14 -38.23 24.60 -32.80
N ALA A 15 -37.24 24.10 -33.54
CA ALA A 15 -36.06 23.37 -33.08
C ALA A 15 -36.11 22.73 -31.68
N SER A 16 -36.23 21.40 -31.61
CA SER A 16 -35.81 20.61 -30.44
C SER A 16 -34.80 19.51 -30.79
N VAL A 17 -33.96 19.73 -31.81
CA VAL A 17 -32.80 18.84 -32.10
C VAL A 17 -31.69 19.01 -31.04
N GLY A 18 -31.77 20.03 -30.18
CA GLY A 18 -30.77 20.33 -29.14
C GLY A 18 -30.83 19.46 -27.87
N LYS A 19 -31.92 18.71 -27.61
CA LYS A 19 -32.05 17.96 -26.35
C LYS A 19 -31.34 16.60 -26.39
N ALA A 20 -31.26 15.97 -27.57
CA ALA A 20 -30.57 14.70 -27.75
C ALA A 20 -29.03 14.84 -27.67
N HIS A 21 -28.47 15.95 -28.15
CA HIS A 21 -27.02 16.19 -28.06
C HIS A 21 -26.55 16.51 -26.63
N ARG A 22 -27.42 17.04 -25.76
CA ARG A 22 -27.08 17.33 -24.35
C ARG A 22 -27.06 16.09 -23.46
N LEU A 23 -27.70 14.99 -23.87
CA LEU A 23 -27.72 13.73 -23.12
C LEU A 23 -26.56 12.77 -23.50
N ALA A 24 -25.94 12.96 -24.66
CA ALA A 24 -24.80 12.14 -25.11
C ALA A 24 -23.45 12.51 -24.45
N VAL A 25 -23.34 13.72 -23.87
CA VAL A 25 -22.11 14.20 -23.22
C VAL A 25 -21.93 13.60 -21.80
N LEU A 26 -22.93 12.91 -21.26
CA LEU A 26 -22.93 12.40 -19.88
C LEU A 26 -22.12 11.11 -19.65
N LEU A 27 -21.52 10.51 -20.69
CA LEU A 27 -20.76 9.25 -20.59
C LEU A 27 -19.26 9.40 -20.90
N ALA A 28 -18.79 10.58 -21.31
CA ALA A 28 -17.38 10.85 -21.53
C ALA A 28 -16.87 11.72 -20.38
N MET A 29 -15.96 11.19 -19.54
CA MET A 29 -15.39 12.06 -18.52
C MET A 29 -14.57 13.16 -19.22
N PRO A 30 -14.71 14.42 -18.78
CA PRO A 30 -13.89 15.49 -19.30
C PRO A 30 -12.41 15.17 -19.02
N MET A 31 -11.53 15.63 -19.91
CA MET A 31 -10.08 15.48 -19.73
C MET A 31 -9.65 15.98 -18.35
N LEU A 32 -8.64 15.33 -17.77
CA LEU A 32 -8.11 15.76 -16.48
C LEU A 32 -7.57 17.19 -16.58
N ARG A 33 -7.84 17.99 -15.54
CA ARG A 33 -7.40 19.39 -15.44
C ARG A 33 -5.89 19.54 -15.58
N ASN A 34 -5.13 18.56 -15.10
CA ASN A 34 -3.68 18.54 -15.24
C ASN A 34 -3.29 17.73 -16.50
N PRO A 35 -2.67 18.36 -17.53
CA PRO A 35 -2.31 17.68 -18.77
C PRO A 35 -1.29 16.57 -18.57
N ARG A 36 -0.46 16.63 -17.52
CA ARG A 36 0.48 15.52 -17.21
C ARG A 36 -0.24 14.30 -16.65
N HIS A 37 -1.30 14.48 -15.87
CA HIS A 37 -2.10 13.35 -15.40
C HIS A 37 -2.87 12.69 -16.56
N GLU A 38 -3.36 13.50 -17.51
CA GLU A 38 -4.01 12.97 -18.72
C GLU A 38 -3.02 12.15 -19.56
N ARG A 39 -1.80 12.67 -19.79
CA ARG A 39 -0.74 11.91 -20.49
C ARG A 39 -0.38 10.62 -19.77
N PHE A 40 -0.30 10.64 -18.45
CA PHE A 40 -0.07 9.45 -17.62
C PHE A 40 -1.19 8.42 -17.79
N ALA A 41 -2.45 8.85 -17.74
CA ALA A 41 -3.61 7.99 -17.94
C ALA A 41 -3.62 7.37 -19.36
N GLN A 42 -3.29 8.16 -20.38
CA GLN A 42 -3.18 7.68 -21.76
C GLN A 42 -2.02 6.69 -21.94
N ALA A 43 -0.87 6.93 -21.30
CA ALA A 43 0.27 6.03 -21.33
C ALA A 43 -0.05 4.67 -20.68
N LEU A 44 -0.77 4.67 -19.56
CA LEU A 44 -1.24 3.44 -18.92
C LEU A 44 -2.29 2.70 -19.75
N ALA A 45 -3.23 3.42 -20.37
CA ALA A 45 -4.20 2.82 -21.27
C ALA A 45 -3.54 2.17 -22.50
N LYS A 46 -2.38 2.66 -22.94
CA LYS A 46 -1.55 2.00 -23.97
C LYS A 46 -0.82 0.74 -23.49
N GLY A 47 -0.83 0.44 -22.18
CA GLY A 47 -0.18 -0.73 -21.60
C GLY A 47 1.23 -0.51 -21.07
N LEU A 48 1.69 0.75 -20.91
CA LEU A 48 2.99 1.03 -20.31
C LEU A 48 2.98 0.75 -18.80
N SER A 49 4.12 0.36 -18.24
CA SER A 49 4.27 0.18 -16.78
C SER A 49 4.14 1.52 -16.05
N GLY A 50 3.74 1.51 -14.77
CA GLY A 50 3.56 2.73 -13.96
C GLY A 50 4.78 3.66 -13.96
N LYS A 51 5.99 3.09 -13.89
CA LYS A 51 7.26 3.83 -14.03
C LYS A 51 7.38 4.49 -15.40
N ALA A 52 7.23 3.71 -16.46
CA ALA A 52 7.39 4.19 -17.84
C ALA A 52 6.35 5.27 -18.18
N ALA A 53 5.09 5.05 -17.80
CA ALA A 53 4.01 6.02 -17.98
C ALA A 53 4.27 7.34 -17.24
N TYR A 54 4.86 7.28 -16.04
CA TYR A 54 5.20 8.48 -15.26
C TYR A 54 6.32 9.29 -15.91
N VAL A 55 7.34 8.61 -16.43
CA VAL A 55 8.43 9.27 -17.18
C VAL A 55 7.91 9.87 -18.49
N GLU A 56 7.10 9.13 -19.25
CA GLU A 56 6.50 9.56 -20.52
C GLU A 56 5.59 10.79 -20.34
N ALA A 57 4.87 10.86 -19.22
CA ALA A 57 4.05 12.03 -18.88
C ALA A 57 4.87 13.31 -18.62
N GLY A 58 6.21 13.22 -18.56
CA GLY A 58 7.12 14.34 -18.38
C GLY A 58 7.33 14.76 -16.92
N PHE A 59 7.12 13.84 -15.97
CA PHE A 59 7.43 14.10 -14.57
C PHE A 59 8.93 14.01 -14.29
N ARG A 60 9.39 14.84 -13.34
CA ARG A 60 10.79 14.88 -12.91
C ARG A 60 11.00 13.85 -11.78
N ALA A 61 11.03 12.57 -12.12
CA ALA A 61 11.47 11.51 -11.23
C ALA A 61 12.10 10.37 -12.04
N ARG A 62 13.09 9.69 -11.47
CA ARG A 62 13.76 8.54 -12.09
C ARG A 62 13.72 7.35 -11.15
N ASP A 63 13.81 6.16 -11.73
CA ASP A 63 13.91 4.89 -11.01
C ASP A 63 12.83 4.67 -9.96
N HIS A 64 13.24 4.35 -8.73
CA HIS A 64 12.32 3.99 -7.68
C HIS A 64 11.36 5.14 -7.31
N ALA A 65 11.82 6.39 -7.41
CA ALA A 65 10.96 7.55 -7.17
C ALA A 65 9.82 7.64 -8.20
N ALA A 66 10.07 7.29 -9.46
CA ALA A 66 9.04 7.28 -10.50
C ALA A 66 8.01 6.16 -10.27
N GLU A 67 8.43 4.99 -9.78
CA GLU A 67 7.52 3.90 -9.42
C GLU A 67 6.60 4.26 -8.26
N VAL A 68 7.17 4.84 -7.19
CA VAL A 68 6.42 5.24 -6.00
C VAL A 68 5.44 6.37 -6.32
N GLU A 69 5.89 7.41 -7.03
CA GLU A 69 5.01 8.52 -7.40
C GLU A 69 3.95 8.12 -8.44
N GLY A 70 4.29 7.25 -9.40
CA GLY A 70 3.32 6.66 -10.30
C GLY A 70 2.24 5.88 -9.55
N SER A 71 2.62 5.10 -8.54
CA SER A 71 1.69 4.35 -7.67
C SER A 71 0.80 5.29 -6.84
N LYS A 72 1.35 6.40 -6.34
CA LYS A 72 0.55 7.43 -5.66
C LYS A 72 -0.45 8.09 -6.61
N LEU A 73 -0.04 8.35 -7.86
CA LEU A 73 -0.88 8.97 -8.87
C LEU A 73 -2.05 8.07 -9.28
N LEU A 74 -1.81 6.76 -9.37
CA LEU A 74 -2.84 5.74 -9.60
C LEU A 74 -3.92 5.70 -8.52
N ARG A 75 -3.57 5.99 -7.26
CA ARG A 75 -4.53 6.01 -6.14
C ARG A 75 -5.46 7.22 -6.17
N LYS A 76 -5.19 8.24 -6.99
CA LYS A 76 -6.09 9.40 -7.11
C LYS A 76 -7.35 8.97 -7.87
N PRO A 77 -8.56 9.22 -7.32
CA PRO A 77 -9.81 8.73 -7.90
C PRO A 77 -10.05 9.29 -9.31
N GLU A 78 -9.70 10.55 -9.56
CA GLU A 78 -9.84 11.19 -10.87
C GLU A 78 -9.02 10.48 -11.96
N VAL A 79 -7.78 10.10 -11.64
CA VAL A 79 -6.86 9.43 -12.58
C VAL A 79 -7.32 8.00 -12.81
N SER A 80 -7.67 7.28 -11.75
CA SER A 80 -8.18 5.91 -11.84
C SER A 80 -9.45 5.81 -12.68
N ALA A 81 -10.43 6.69 -12.44
CA ALA A 81 -11.67 6.75 -13.21
C ALA A 81 -11.38 7.04 -14.70
N ARG A 82 -10.46 7.96 -14.99
CA ARG A 82 -10.06 8.26 -16.37
C ARG A 82 -9.41 7.07 -17.06
N ILE A 83 -8.51 6.36 -16.38
CA ILE A 83 -7.87 5.15 -16.93
C ILE A 83 -8.93 4.09 -17.27
N ALA A 84 -9.87 3.85 -16.37
CA ALA A 84 -10.96 2.90 -16.58
C ALA A 84 -11.82 3.27 -17.80
N GLU A 85 -12.13 4.55 -17.99
CA GLU A 85 -12.83 5.03 -19.18
C GLU A 85 -12.03 4.77 -20.47
N LEU A 86 -10.74 5.13 -20.48
CA LEU A 86 -9.86 4.93 -21.65
C LEU A 86 -9.78 3.45 -22.04
N GLN A 87 -9.62 2.57 -21.04
CA GLN A 87 -9.58 1.13 -21.22
C GLN A 87 -10.92 0.59 -21.73
N ALA A 88 -12.04 1.03 -21.15
CA ALA A 88 -13.37 0.63 -21.61
C ALA A 88 -13.63 1.04 -23.07
N ARG A 89 -13.16 2.22 -23.49
CA ARG A 89 -13.23 2.64 -24.91
C ARG A 89 -12.34 1.79 -25.81
N GLN A 90 -11.15 1.40 -25.35
CA GLN A 90 -10.28 0.50 -26.12
C GLN A 90 -10.92 -0.88 -26.28
N VAL A 91 -11.48 -1.45 -25.22
CA VAL A 91 -12.19 -2.73 -25.27
C VAL A 91 -13.35 -2.67 -26.27
N ARG A 92 -14.20 -1.63 -26.19
CA ARG A 92 -15.30 -1.41 -27.14
C ARG A 92 -14.84 -1.18 -28.58
N ARG A 93 -13.64 -0.63 -28.80
CA ARG A 93 -13.12 -0.41 -30.16
C ARG A 93 -12.55 -1.69 -30.75
N LEU A 94 -11.94 -2.53 -29.91
CA LEU A 94 -11.27 -3.74 -30.36
C LEU A 94 -12.25 -4.92 -30.44
N ASP A 95 -13.36 -4.91 -29.70
CA ASP A 95 -14.30 -6.04 -29.56
C ASP A 95 -13.61 -7.38 -29.20
N VAL A 96 -12.39 -7.30 -28.67
CA VAL A 96 -11.61 -8.44 -28.20
C VAL A 96 -12.09 -8.75 -26.79
N THR A 97 -12.91 -9.78 -26.68
CA THR A 97 -13.35 -10.34 -25.41
C THR A 97 -12.60 -11.63 -25.10
N VAL A 98 -12.66 -12.09 -23.84
CA VAL A 98 -12.12 -13.40 -23.46
C VAL A 98 -12.76 -14.52 -24.30
N GLU A 99 -14.04 -14.38 -24.64
CA GLU A 99 -14.76 -15.32 -25.49
C GLU A 99 -14.19 -15.35 -26.91
N THR A 100 -13.95 -14.18 -27.52
CA THR A 100 -13.33 -14.07 -28.85
C THR A 100 -11.97 -14.77 -28.88
N ILE A 101 -11.11 -14.51 -27.88
CA ILE A 101 -9.78 -15.15 -27.80
C ILE A 101 -9.91 -16.67 -27.59
N CYS A 102 -10.88 -17.12 -26.80
CA CYS A 102 -11.15 -18.55 -26.64
C CYS A 102 -11.53 -19.23 -27.95
N GLN A 103 -12.40 -18.59 -28.75
CA GLN A 103 -12.80 -19.08 -30.07
C GLN A 103 -11.61 -19.12 -31.04
N GLU A 104 -10.75 -18.09 -31.04
CA GLU A 104 -9.52 -18.06 -31.84
C GLU A 104 -8.56 -19.20 -31.47
N LEU A 105 -8.37 -19.47 -30.17
CA LEU A 105 -7.54 -20.59 -29.70
C LEU A 105 -8.12 -21.96 -30.06
N GLU A 106 -9.45 -22.11 -30.06
CA GLU A 106 -10.11 -23.34 -30.51
C GLU A 106 -9.94 -23.57 -32.01
N ALA A 107 -10.10 -22.52 -32.82
CA ALA A 107 -9.85 -22.58 -34.26
C ALA A 107 -8.37 -22.93 -34.54
N ALA A 108 -7.43 -22.33 -33.80
CA ALA A 108 -6.01 -22.66 -33.90
C ALA A 108 -5.72 -24.12 -33.50
N ARG A 109 -6.36 -24.63 -32.44
CA ARG A 109 -6.28 -26.04 -32.04
C ARG A 109 -6.80 -26.96 -33.13
N ALA A 110 -7.94 -26.64 -33.74
CA ALA A 110 -8.52 -27.44 -34.83
C ALA A 110 -7.59 -27.46 -36.05
N GLY A 111 -7.02 -26.31 -36.44
CA GLY A 111 -6.02 -26.23 -37.51
C GLY A 111 -4.76 -27.02 -37.22
N ALA A 112 -4.25 -26.96 -35.98
CA ALA A 112 -3.09 -27.74 -35.55
C ALA A 112 -3.36 -29.26 -35.57
N MET A 113 -4.57 -29.68 -35.16
CA MET A 113 -5.00 -31.08 -35.25
C MET A 113 -5.06 -31.57 -36.69
N ALA A 114 -5.61 -30.77 -37.62
CA ALA A 114 -5.65 -31.09 -39.04
C ALA A 114 -4.23 -31.22 -39.64
N ALA A 115 -3.30 -30.38 -39.20
CA ALA A 115 -1.88 -30.43 -39.58
C ALA A 115 -1.06 -31.52 -38.85
N ARG A 116 -1.70 -32.34 -37.99
CA ARG A 116 -1.04 -33.33 -37.09
C ARG A 116 0.03 -32.75 -36.16
N GLN A 117 -0.05 -31.46 -35.86
CA GLN A 117 0.82 -30.77 -34.92
C GLN A 117 0.21 -30.79 -33.51
N TYR A 118 0.27 -31.95 -32.86
CA TYR A 118 -0.36 -32.15 -31.56
C TYR A 118 0.24 -31.29 -30.44
N SER A 119 1.53 -30.98 -30.50
CA SER A 119 2.21 -30.09 -29.55
C SER A 119 1.66 -28.66 -29.61
N ALA A 120 1.33 -28.15 -30.80
CA ALA A 120 0.68 -26.85 -30.96
C ALA A 120 -0.78 -26.90 -30.46
N ALA A 121 -1.50 -28.01 -30.69
CA ALA A 121 -2.86 -28.19 -30.21
C ALA A 121 -2.95 -28.25 -28.67
N THR A 122 -2.00 -28.90 -28.00
CA THR A 122 -1.91 -28.90 -26.53
C THR A 122 -1.53 -27.53 -25.99
N ALA A 123 -0.62 -26.81 -26.65
CA ALA A 123 -0.27 -25.44 -26.27
C ALA A 123 -1.48 -24.49 -26.36
N ALA A 124 -2.30 -24.59 -27.41
CA ALA A 124 -3.53 -23.81 -27.53
C ALA A 124 -4.53 -24.14 -26.41
N SER A 125 -4.69 -25.43 -26.09
CA SER A 125 -5.55 -25.90 -24.99
C SER A 125 -5.08 -25.39 -23.63
N LEU A 126 -3.76 -25.39 -23.40
CA LEU A 126 -3.13 -24.86 -22.20
C LEU A 126 -3.29 -23.33 -22.11
N GLY A 127 -3.12 -22.62 -23.23
CA GLY A 127 -3.35 -21.18 -23.33
C GLY A 127 -4.79 -20.81 -22.93
N LYS A 128 -5.77 -21.58 -23.42
CA LYS A 128 -7.17 -21.42 -23.04
C LYS A 128 -7.39 -21.65 -21.54
N ALA A 129 -6.81 -22.70 -20.97
CA ALA A 129 -6.90 -23.00 -19.54
C ALA A 129 -6.28 -21.89 -18.66
N LYS A 130 -5.18 -21.29 -19.10
CA LYS A 130 -4.55 -20.15 -18.43
C LYS A 130 -5.42 -18.89 -18.47
N LEU A 131 -6.02 -18.57 -19.62
CA LEU A 131 -6.92 -17.43 -19.76
C LEU A 131 -8.14 -17.53 -18.84
N LEU A 132 -8.68 -18.74 -18.66
CA LEU A 132 -9.80 -19.01 -17.77
C LEU A 132 -9.39 -19.12 -16.28
N GLY A 133 -8.09 -19.02 -15.97
CA GLY A 133 -7.59 -19.15 -14.60
C GLY A 133 -7.64 -20.56 -14.03
N LEU A 134 -7.88 -21.59 -14.86
CA LEU A 134 -7.88 -23.00 -14.43
C LEU A 134 -6.47 -23.49 -14.10
N ILE A 135 -5.46 -22.88 -14.72
CA ILE A 135 -4.04 -23.14 -14.48
C ILE A 135 -3.37 -21.80 -14.18
N THR A 136 -2.65 -21.74 -13.06
CA THR A 136 -1.86 -20.57 -12.67
C THR A 136 -0.38 -20.92 -12.72
N ASP A 137 0.39 -20.20 -13.53
CA ASP A 137 1.85 -20.33 -13.54
C ASP A 137 2.39 -19.64 -12.27
N LYS A 138 2.75 -20.43 -11.25
CA LYS A 138 3.44 -19.93 -10.07
C LYS A 138 4.94 -19.98 -10.34
N ALA A 139 5.57 -18.81 -10.50
CA ALA A 139 7.02 -18.69 -10.50
C ALA A 139 7.47 -18.34 -9.07
N GLU A 140 8.12 -19.27 -8.39
CA GLU A 140 8.80 -18.99 -7.12
C GLU A 140 10.08 -18.23 -7.44
N ILE A 141 10.06 -16.91 -7.23
CA ILE A 141 11.27 -16.08 -7.33
C ILE A 141 11.93 -16.13 -5.95
N GLU A 142 12.87 -17.05 -5.77
CA GLU A 142 13.74 -17.08 -4.61
C GLU A 142 14.71 -15.88 -4.68
N THR A 143 14.22 -14.70 -4.31
CA THR A 143 15.09 -13.55 -4.13
C THR A 143 15.93 -13.81 -2.88
N THR A 144 17.14 -14.33 -3.08
CA THR A 144 18.16 -14.33 -2.03
C THR A 144 18.47 -12.88 -1.68
N VAL A 145 17.77 -12.35 -0.69
CA VAL A 145 18.12 -11.06 -0.09
C VAL A 145 19.46 -11.27 0.59
N ARG A 146 20.55 -11.04 -0.14
CA ARG A 146 21.88 -10.89 0.43
C ARG A 146 21.82 -9.63 1.27
N ARG A 147 21.37 -9.77 2.52
CA ARG A 147 21.58 -8.75 3.54
C ARG A 147 23.10 -8.66 3.67
N PRO A 148 23.75 -7.55 3.25
CA PRO A 148 25.13 -7.37 3.60
C PRO A 148 25.21 -7.48 5.11
N MET A 149 26.05 -8.40 5.58
CA MET A 149 26.34 -8.61 6.99
C MET A 149 26.64 -7.25 7.62
N ARG A 150 25.94 -6.91 8.71
CA ARG A 150 26.23 -5.68 9.46
C ARG A 150 27.52 -5.93 10.25
N ASP A 151 28.63 -5.56 9.63
CA ASP A 151 30.02 -5.58 10.12
C ASP A 151 30.68 -6.99 10.21
N PRO A 152 31.72 -7.28 9.41
CA PRO A 152 32.46 -8.52 9.52
C PRO A 152 33.41 -8.48 10.73
N GLY A 153 33.09 -9.23 11.77
CA GLY A 153 34.08 -9.75 12.72
C GLY A 153 34.74 -8.76 13.68
N ALA A 154 34.46 -7.46 13.61
CA ALA A 154 34.89 -6.52 14.63
C ALA A 154 33.88 -6.49 15.77
N VAL A 155 33.97 -7.46 16.70
CA VAL A 155 33.52 -7.17 18.06
C VAL A 155 34.46 -6.08 18.57
N ARG A 156 34.12 -4.81 18.32
CA ARG A 156 34.76 -3.67 18.96
C ARG A 156 34.35 -3.78 20.43
N GLN A 157 35.15 -4.52 21.19
CA GLN A 157 35.09 -4.50 22.63
C GLN A 157 35.51 -3.09 23.02
N MET A 158 34.55 -2.16 23.05
CA MET A 158 34.79 -0.88 23.68
C MET A 158 35.15 -1.18 25.13
N SER A 159 36.19 -0.52 25.61
CA SER A 159 36.59 -0.69 27.00
C SER A 159 35.42 -0.31 27.92
N LEU A 160 35.42 -0.85 29.14
CA LEU A 160 34.37 -0.59 30.13
C LEU A 160 34.24 0.93 30.40
N GLN A 161 35.34 1.67 30.34
CA GLN A 161 35.37 3.14 30.42
C GLN A 161 34.69 3.81 29.23
N GLU A 162 35.01 3.42 27.99
CA GLU A 162 34.36 3.97 26.79
C GLU A 162 32.86 3.67 26.76
N TRP A 163 32.45 2.52 27.29
CA TRP A 163 31.04 2.18 27.46
C TRP A 163 30.38 3.04 28.55
N GLU A 164 31.04 3.19 29.71
CA GLU A 164 30.54 4.01 30.81
C GLU A 164 30.40 5.48 30.43
N GLU A 165 31.33 6.06 29.69
CA GLU A 165 31.27 7.45 29.23
C GLU A 165 30.14 7.68 28.23
N ARG A 166 29.90 6.70 27.35
CA ARG A 166 28.90 6.83 26.28
C ARG A 166 27.48 6.58 26.77
N PHE A 167 27.31 5.70 27.76
CA PHE A 167 25.99 5.19 28.15
C PHE A 167 25.64 5.40 29.63
N LYS A 168 26.51 5.97 30.47
CA LYS A 168 26.06 6.46 31.78
C LYS A 168 25.00 7.53 31.55
N PRO A 169 23.78 7.37 32.09
CA PRO A 169 22.81 8.44 32.07
C PRO A 169 23.45 9.62 32.81
N LYS A 170 23.72 10.71 32.08
CA LYS A 170 24.25 11.93 32.67
C LYS A 170 23.21 12.39 33.67
N ALA A 171 23.53 12.30 34.96
CA ALA A 171 22.64 12.76 36.01
C ALA A 171 22.24 14.19 35.65
N SER A 172 20.95 14.40 35.38
CA SER A 172 20.41 15.75 35.27
C SER A 172 20.82 16.47 36.55
N ALA A 173 21.40 17.66 36.41
CA ALA A 173 21.86 18.45 37.54
C ALA A 173 20.78 18.46 38.64
N PRO A 174 21.13 18.29 39.93
CA PRO A 174 20.15 18.36 40.98
C PRO A 174 19.50 19.73 40.90
N GLN A 175 18.18 19.75 40.67
CA GLN A 175 17.38 20.95 40.79
C GLN A 175 17.60 21.45 42.22
N GLN A 176 18.22 22.63 42.36
CA GLN A 176 18.50 23.25 43.65
C GLN A 176 17.17 23.59 44.34
N GLY A 177 16.62 22.62 45.06
CA GLY A 177 15.67 22.82 46.14
C GLY A 177 16.47 22.72 47.43
N ASN A 178 16.43 23.76 48.25
CA ASN A 178 17.11 23.82 49.54
C ASN A 178 16.63 22.70 50.48
N ASP A 179 17.30 21.56 50.48
CA ASP A 179 17.24 20.57 51.56
C ASP A 179 18.60 19.88 51.68
N LYS A 180 19.19 19.95 52.88
CA LYS A 180 20.52 19.38 53.17
C LYS A 180 20.54 17.87 52.90
N PRO A 181 21.52 17.32 52.16
CA PRO A 181 21.60 15.89 51.93
C PRO A 181 22.07 15.15 53.19
N ALA A 182 21.39 14.03 53.46
CA ALA A 182 21.60 13.16 54.61
C ALA A 182 23.01 12.54 54.66
N THR A 183 23.55 12.50 55.87
CA THR A 183 24.76 11.78 56.26
C THR A 183 24.65 10.30 55.90
N LYS A 184 25.73 9.73 55.35
CA LYS A 184 25.88 8.30 55.04
C LYS A 184 25.52 7.44 56.27
N PRO A 185 24.75 6.33 56.15
CA PRO A 185 24.45 5.52 57.32
C PRO A 185 25.73 4.81 57.80
N GLU A 186 26.16 5.19 58.99
CA GLU A 186 27.17 4.50 59.79
C GLU A 186 26.69 3.08 60.08
N LYS A 187 27.57 2.08 59.91
CA LYS A 187 27.22 0.67 60.15
C LYS A 187 26.85 0.52 61.62
N ALA A 188 25.64 0.05 61.91
CA ALA A 188 25.19 -0.20 63.27
C ALA A 188 26.13 -1.20 63.98
N GLU A 189 26.61 -0.80 65.16
CA GLU A 189 27.46 -1.62 66.03
C GLU A 189 26.74 -2.94 66.41
N PRO A 190 27.48 -4.04 66.58
CA PRO A 190 26.93 -5.41 66.65
C PRO A 190 25.99 -5.67 67.83
N GLU A 191 26.05 -4.84 68.86
CA GLU A 191 25.20 -4.92 70.06
C GLU A 191 23.73 -4.55 69.82
N ASP A 192 23.45 -3.68 68.85
CA ASP A 192 22.07 -3.33 68.50
C ASP A 192 21.41 -4.42 67.64
N ALA A 193 22.19 -5.17 66.86
CA ALA A 193 21.69 -6.33 66.13
C ALA A 193 21.27 -7.47 67.08
N VAL A 194 22.02 -7.70 68.17
CA VAL A 194 21.69 -8.73 69.19
C VAL A 194 20.40 -8.36 69.93
N ARG A 195 20.22 -7.08 70.30
CA ARG A 195 18.98 -6.59 70.93
C ARG A 195 17.74 -6.77 70.06
N ILE A 196 17.87 -6.53 68.76
CA ILE A 196 16.77 -6.73 67.80
C ILE A 196 16.42 -8.23 67.68
N ILE A 197 17.41 -9.11 67.66
CA ILE A 197 17.20 -10.56 67.58
C ILE A 197 16.51 -11.09 68.85
N ASP A 198 16.93 -10.62 70.03
CA ASP A 198 16.32 -11.03 71.30
C ASP A 198 14.90 -10.48 71.47
N ALA A 199 14.63 -9.27 70.99
CA ALA A 199 13.27 -8.70 70.93
C ALA A 199 12.33 -9.53 70.03
N ILE A 200 12.82 -10.00 68.88
CA ILE A 200 12.05 -10.89 68.00
C ILE A 200 11.81 -12.25 68.67
N ARG A 201 12.79 -12.77 69.43
CA ARG A 201 12.67 -14.05 70.14
C ARG A 201 11.65 -13.97 71.29
N GLN A 202 11.63 -12.88 72.05
CA GLN A 202 10.59 -12.63 73.08
C GLN A 202 9.20 -12.44 72.47
N ALA A 203 9.08 -11.69 71.37
CA ALA A 203 7.80 -11.49 70.69
C ALA A 203 7.21 -12.80 70.12
N LYS A 204 8.06 -13.69 69.59
CA LYS A 204 7.64 -15.03 69.14
C LYS A 204 7.23 -15.94 70.30
N ALA A 205 7.92 -15.89 71.44
CA ALA A 205 7.54 -16.64 72.63
C ALA A 205 6.18 -16.20 73.18
N ALA A 206 5.93 -14.89 73.28
CA ALA A 206 4.66 -14.34 73.71
C ALA A 206 3.49 -14.72 72.79
N ARG A 207 3.73 -14.78 71.47
CA ARG A 207 2.72 -15.21 70.48
C ARG A 207 2.38 -16.70 70.60
N ARG A 208 3.36 -17.56 70.93
CA ARG A 208 3.18 -19.02 71.10
C ARG A 208 2.41 -19.39 72.37
N VAL A 209 2.53 -18.60 73.43
CA VAL A 209 1.73 -18.76 74.67
C VAL A 209 0.28 -18.33 74.45
N LYS A 210 0.05 -17.26 73.66
CA LYS A 210 -1.29 -16.75 73.38
C LYS A 210 -2.13 -17.64 72.44
N SER A 211 -1.51 -18.54 71.69
CA SER A 211 -2.20 -19.53 70.85
C SER A 211 -2.56 -20.85 71.56
N GLY A 212 -2.20 -21.01 72.84
CA GLY A 212 -2.42 -22.25 73.61
C GLY A 212 -3.39 -22.12 74.80
N SER A 213 -4.08 -20.98 74.94
CA SER A 213 -5.10 -20.75 75.98
C SER A 213 -6.44 -20.45 75.31
N THR A 214 -7.14 -21.51 74.95
CA THR A 214 -8.59 -21.62 74.69
C THR A 214 -9.04 -22.92 75.30
#